data_AF-X0YML6-F1
#
_entry.id   AF-X0YML6-F1
#
_cell.length_a   1.000
_cell.length_b   1.000
_cell.length_c   1.000
_cell.angle_alpha   90.00
_cell.angle_beta   90.00
_cell.angle_gamma   90.00
#
_symmetry.space_group_name_H-M   'P 1'
#
loop_
_entity.id
_entity.type
_entity.pdbx_description
1 polymer ?
#
loop_
_entity_poly.entity_id
_entity_poly.type
_entity_poly.pdbx_seq_one_letter_code
_entity_poly.pdbx_strand_id
1 'polypeptide(L)'
;MTFDIHLIFDSIPKMLAGMGMTLQLLFLSSFLGLVLGIIILLMRISGRWYLSFPTFVYIYFFRGTPILVQIFVIYHGLPQF
;
A
#
# COMPACT_ATOMS: atom_id res chain seq x y z
N MET A 1 8.89 36.26 5.91
CA MET A 1 9.27 34.90 5.46
C MET A 1 10.15 35.06 4.23
N THR A 2 11.46 35.03 4.42
CA THR A 2 12.44 35.06 3.32
C THR A 2 12.74 33.64 2.89
N PHE A 3 12.91 33.41 1.59
CA PHE A 3 13.28 32.10 1.06
C PHE A 3 14.70 31.75 1.51
N ASP A 4 14.85 30.68 2.30
CA ASP A 4 16.12 30.27 2.87
C ASP A 4 16.70 29.07 2.10
N ILE A 5 17.69 29.36 1.26
CA ILE A 5 18.34 28.35 0.42
C ILE A 5 19.23 27.42 1.26
N HIS A 6 19.80 27.91 2.36
CA HIS A 6 20.67 27.09 3.22
C HIS A 6 19.89 25.96 3.88
N LEU A 7 18.66 26.22 4.30
CA LEU A 7 17.76 25.20 4.86
C LEU A 7 17.49 24.03 3.89
N ILE A 8 17.44 24.30 2.59
CA ILE A 8 17.22 23.28 1.57
C ILE A 8 18.42 22.33 1.53
N PHE A 9 19.64 22.88 1.47
CA PHE A 9 20.87 22.08 1.43
C PHE A 9 21.06 21.25 2.70
N ASP A 10 20.76 21.83 3.87
CA ASP A 10 20.84 21.12 5.15
C ASP A 10 19.80 19.98 5.27
N SER A 11 18.70 20.07 4.52
CA SER A 11 17.62 19.07 4.51
C SER A 11 17.87 17.93 3.53
N ILE A 12 18.80 18.07 2.56
CA ILE A 12 19.10 17.04 1.54
C ILE A 12 19.33 15.65 2.16
N PRO A 13 20.16 15.48 3.21
CA PRO A 13 20.37 14.16 3.81
C PRO A 13 19.09 13.52 4.35
N LYS A 14 18.20 14.32 4.97
CA LYS A 14 16.90 13.84 5.47
C LYS A 14 15.95 13.48 4.33
N MET A 15 15.94 14.28 3.26
CA MET A 15 15.14 13.99 2.06
C MET A 15 15.60 12.70 1.37
N LEU A 16 16.92 12.48 1.27
CA LEU A 16 17.48 11.23 0.73
C LEU A 16 17.12 10.01 1.58
N ALA A 17 17.13 10.14 2.91
CA ALA A 17 16.65 9.09 3.80
C ALA A 17 15.15 8.79 3.59
N GLY A 18 14.31 9.83 3.45
CA GLY A 18 12.89 9.67 3.14
C GLY A 18 12.64 9.03 1.77
N MET A 19 13.44 9.39 0.76
CA MET A 19 13.42 8.75 -0.56
C MET A 19 13.76 7.26 -0.44
N GLY A 20 14.79 6.92 0.33
CA GLY A 20 15.15 5.53 0.61
C GLY A 20 13.98 4.74 1.23
N MET A 21 13.31 5.31 2.23
CA MET A 21 12.13 4.71 2.85
C MET A 21 10.99 4.51 1.84
N THR A 22 10.75 5.50 0.97
CA THR A 22 9.71 5.43 -0.07
C THR A 22 9.99 4.27 -1.03
N LEU A 23 11.23 4.15 -1.49
CA LEU A 23 11.65 3.07 -2.38
C LEU A 23 11.52 1.70 -1.70
N GLN A 24 11.94 1.58 -0.44
CA GLN A 24 11.80 0.34 0.31
C GLN A 24 10.33 -0.08 0.42
N LEU A 25 9.45 0.84 0.81
CA LEU A 25 8.01 0.58 0.88
C LEU A 25 7.44 0.22 -0.50
N LEU A 26 7.83 0.93 -1.56
CA LEU A 26 7.38 0.66 -2.93
C LEU A 26 7.73 -0.76 -3.36
N PHE A 27 9.00 -1.17 -3.23
CA PHE A 27 9.43 -2.49 -3.64
C PHE A 27 8.77 -3.59 -2.83
N LEU A 28 8.73 -3.44 -1.50
CA LEU A 28 8.20 -4.48 -0.62
C LEU A 28 6.68 -4.64 -0.80
N SER A 29 5.94 -3.53 -0.83
CA SER A 29 4.49 -3.56 -1.03
C SER A 29 4.09 -4.04 -2.43
N SER A 30 4.81 -3.61 -3.46
CA SER A 30 4.54 -4.06 -4.84
C SER A 30 4.84 -5.55 -5.01
N PHE A 31 5.94 -6.04 -4.43
CA PHE A 31 6.30 -7.45 -4.50
C PHE A 31 5.26 -8.32 -3.79
N LEU A 32 4.92 -7.99 -2.53
CA LEU A 32 3.91 -8.73 -1.76
C LEU A 32 2.52 -8.64 -2.43
N GLY A 33 2.14 -7.45 -2.91
CA GLY A 33 0.89 -7.23 -3.61
C GLY A 33 0.80 -8.01 -4.91
N LEU A 34 1.91 -8.16 -5.65
CA LEU A 34 1.98 -8.96 -6.87
C LEU A 34 1.83 -10.46 -6.56
N VAL A 35 2.53 -10.98 -5.55
CA VAL A 35 2.41 -12.38 -5.14
C VAL A 35 0.98 -12.70 -4.73
N LEU A 36 0.38 -11.87 -3.85
CA LEU A 36 -1.03 -12.02 -3.45
C LEU A 36 -1.97 -11.88 -4.64
N GLY A 37 -1.72 -10.92 -5.54
CA GLY A 37 -2.50 -10.68 -6.73
C GLY A 37 -2.54 -11.89 -7.66
N ILE A 38 -1.41 -12.58 -7.86
CA ILE A 38 -1.34 -13.83 -8.63
C ILE A 38 -2.18 -14.92 -7.98
N ILE A 39 -2.06 -15.12 -6.66
CA ILE A 39 -2.84 -16.14 -5.93
C ILE A 39 -4.34 -15.87 -6.07
N ILE A 40 -4.76 -14.62 -5.87
CA ILE A 40 -6.16 -14.19 -6.01
C ILE A 40 -6.65 -14.38 -7.45
N LEU A 41 -5.84 -14.02 -8.44
CA LEU A 41 -6.18 -14.20 -9.86
C LEU A 41 -6.42 -15.67 -10.19
N LEU A 42 -5.51 -16.57 -9.77
CA LEU A 42 -5.64 -18.01 -10.00
C LEU A 42 -6.91 -18.58 -9.35
N MET A 43 -7.21 -18.17 -8.11
CA MET A 43 -8.46 -18.55 -7.44
C MET A 43 -9.70 -18.03 -8.18
N ARG A 44 -9.65 -16.79 -8.70
CA ARG A 44 -10.76 -16.14 -9.41
C ARG A 44 -11.14 -16.86 -10.70
N ILE A 45 -10.15 -17.32 -11.48
CA ILE A 45 -10.34 -18.01 -12.76
C ILE A 45 -10.53 -19.53 -12.64
N SER A 46 -10.42 -20.09 -11.44
CA SER A 46 -10.45 -21.54 -11.19
C SER A 46 -11.76 -22.27 -11.58
N GLY A 47 -12.82 -21.55 -11.95
CA GLY A 47 -14.15 -22.10 -12.24
C GLY A 47 -14.90 -22.62 -11.00
N ARG A 48 -14.25 -22.74 -9.85
CA ARG A 48 -14.84 -23.19 -8.58
C ARG A 48 -15.49 -22.01 -7.88
N TRP A 49 -16.82 -22.04 -7.73
CA TRP A 49 -17.59 -20.94 -7.14
C TRP A 49 -17.10 -20.57 -5.73
N TYR A 50 -16.70 -21.56 -4.92
CA TYR A 50 -16.22 -21.36 -3.55
C TYR A 50 -14.82 -20.71 -3.48
N LEU A 51 -14.04 -20.71 -4.56
CA LEU A 51 -12.78 -19.96 -4.66
C LEU A 51 -12.98 -18.60 -5.36
N SER A 52 -13.86 -18.58 -6.37
CA SER A 52 -14.13 -17.38 -7.17
C SER A 52 -14.98 -16.34 -6.42
N PHE A 53 -15.88 -16.78 -5.54
CA PHE A 53 -16.76 -15.88 -4.80
C PHE A 53 -16.02 -15.09 -3.70
N PRO A 54 -15.19 -15.70 -2.82
CA PRO A 54 -14.41 -14.92 -1.84
C PRO A 54 -13.45 -13.93 -2.51
N THR A 55 -12.83 -14.33 -3.63
CA THR A 55 -11.96 -13.44 -4.41
C THR A 55 -12.71 -12.30 -5.06
N PHE A 56 -13.97 -12.50 -5.48
CA PHE A 56 -14.84 -11.42 -5.93
C PHE A 56 -14.98 -10.34 -4.86
N VAL A 57 -15.37 -10.77 -3.65
CA VAL A 57 -15.66 -9.87 -2.53
C VAL A 57 -14.40 -9.13 -2.12
N TYR A 58 -13.26 -9.83 -2.05
CA TYR A 58 -11.96 -9.22 -1.80
C TYR A 58 -11.65 -8.14 -2.85
N ILE A 59 -11.70 -8.46 -4.14
CA ILE A 59 -11.39 -7.50 -5.22
C ILE A 59 -12.34 -6.31 -5.17
N TYR A 60 -13.64 -6.55 -4.99
CA TYR A 60 -14.66 -5.52 -4.93
C TYR A 60 -14.43 -4.56 -3.75
N PHE A 61 -14.15 -5.09 -2.56
CA PHE A 61 -13.88 -4.28 -1.38
C PHE A 61 -12.59 -3.46 -1.57
N PHE A 62 -11.46 -4.12 -1.86
CA PHE A 62 -10.17 -3.44 -1.90
C PHE A 62 -10.01 -2.48 -3.08
N ARG A 63 -10.65 -2.74 -4.24
CA ARG A 63 -10.65 -1.81 -5.39
C ARG A 63 -11.80 -0.80 -5.36
N GLY A 64 -12.85 -1.06 -4.59
CA GLY A 64 -14.02 -0.18 -4.46
C GLY A 64 -13.89 0.87 -3.35
N THR A 65 -12.99 0.66 -2.38
CA THR A 65 -12.74 1.63 -1.29
C THR A 65 -11.47 2.45 -1.56
N PRO A 66 -11.43 3.75 -1.22
CA PRO A 66 -10.21 4.55 -1.32
C PRO A 66 -9.09 3.99 -0.45
N ILE A 67 -7.86 3.93 -0.99
CA ILE A 67 -6.67 3.44 -0.26
C ILE A 67 -6.41 4.23 1.03
N LEU A 68 -6.70 5.55 1.03
CA LEU A 68 -6.57 6.40 2.21
C LEU A 68 -7.47 5.92 3.35
N VAL A 69 -8.71 5.52 3.04
CA VAL A 69 -9.66 4.99 4.04
C VAL A 69 -9.15 3.67 4.60
N GLN A 70 -8.63 2.78 3.74
CA GLN A 70 -8.06 1.51 4.19
C GLN A 70 -6.91 1.72 5.17
N ILE A 71 -5.96 2.59 4.82
CA ILE A 71 -4.82 2.92 5.70
C ILE A 71 -5.31 3.56 6.99
N PHE A 72 -6.28 4.47 6.93
CA PHE A 72 -6.83 5.14 8.11
C PHE A 72 -7.48 4.15 9.07
N VAL A 73 -8.29 3.22 8.55
CA VAL A 73 -8.93 2.17 9.36
C VAL A 73 -7.90 1.24 9.99
N ILE A 74 -6.85 0.85 9.26
CA ILE A 74 -5.78 0.01 9.82
C ILE A 74 -5.01 0.76 10.90
N TYR A 75 -4.66 2.02 10.64
CA TYR A 75 -3.81 2.79 11.55
C TYR A 75 -4.55 3.27 12.81
N HIS A 76 -5.79 3.74 12.67
CA HIS A 76 -6.58 4.30 13.78
C HIS A 76 -7.68 3.38 14.32
N GLY A 77 -8.15 2.40 13.53
CA GLY A 77 -9.24 1.51 13.92
C GLY A 77 -8.80 0.25 14.68
N LEU A 78 -7.52 -0.08 14.66
CA LEU A 78 -6.96 -1.18 15.45
C LEU A 78 -6.60 -0.69 16.86
N PRO A 79 -6.85 -1.50 17.92
CA PRO A 79 -6.44 -1.15 19.28
C PRO A 79 -4.93 -0.91 19.36
N GLN A 80 -4.55 0.23 19.93
CA GLN A 80 -3.16 0.57 20.22
C GLN A 80 -2.96 0.37 21.73
N PHE A 81 -2.51 -0.81 22.11
CA PHE A 81 -2.15 -1.16 23.49
C PHE A 81 -0.67 -0.94 23.74
#